data_AF-A0A0L8KVX6-F1
#
_entry.id   AF-A0A0L8KVX6-F1
#
_cell.length_a   1.000
_cell.length_b   1.000
_cell.length_c   1.000
_cell.angle_alpha   90.00
_cell.angle_beta   90.00
_cell.angle_gamma   90.00
#
_symmetry.space_group_name_H-M   'P 1'
#
loop_
_entity.id
_entity.type
_entity.pdbx_description
1 polymer ?
#
loop_
_entity_poly.entity_id
_entity_poly.type
_entity_poly.pdbx_seq_one_letter_code
_entity_poly.pdbx_strand_id
1 'polypeptide(L)'
;MRKTILGLVLAGTTAALLTGCSMSMEDASCGGGEYGVLTVNGTGSACVPDDEDPPKGYVRYPEGKEPEHVGDKWDVYWETHTVDETGKIIKAPDAG
;
A
#
# COMPACT_ATOMS: atom_id res chain seq x y z
N MET A 1 -30.91 -32.53 55.63
CA MET A 1 -30.33 -33.33 54.53
C MET A 1 -29.19 -32.54 53.90
N ARG A 2 -27.98 -33.13 53.87
CA ARG A 2 -26.75 -32.53 53.33
C ARG A 2 -26.69 -32.71 51.80
N LYS A 3 -26.26 -31.68 51.07
CA LYS A 3 -25.66 -31.72 49.72
C LYS A 3 -24.63 -30.58 49.68
N THR A 4 -23.38 -30.81 50.07
CA THR A 4 -22.24 -31.27 49.27
C THR A 4 -21.80 -30.27 48.18
N ILE A 5 -20.56 -29.83 48.36
CA ILE A 5 -19.67 -28.96 47.57
C ILE A 5 -19.56 -29.42 46.10
N LEU A 6 -19.37 -28.48 45.16
CA LEU A 6 -18.29 -28.53 44.16
C LEU A 6 -18.21 -27.18 43.41
N GLY A 7 -17.06 -26.49 43.54
CA GLY A 7 -16.74 -25.35 42.71
C GLY A 7 -16.38 -25.77 41.29
N LEU A 8 -16.66 -24.90 40.33
CA LEU A 8 -16.11 -25.00 38.98
C LEU A 8 -15.64 -23.60 38.55
N VAL A 9 -14.33 -23.39 38.67
CA VAL A 9 -13.61 -22.30 38.01
C VAL A 9 -13.67 -22.57 36.51
N LEU A 10 -14.33 -21.70 35.75
CA LEU A 10 -14.07 -21.60 34.31
C LEU A 10 -13.21 -20.36 34.08
N ALA A 11 -11.92 -20.61 33.94
CA ALA A 11 -10.99 -19.69 33.30
C ALA A 11 -11.44 -19.52 31.83
N GLY A 12 -11.92 -18.33 31.48
CA GLY A 12 -12.14 -17.94 30.10
C GLY A 12 -10.93 -17.17 29.60
N THR A 13 -9.85 -17.86 29.22
CA THR A 13 -8.80 -17.27 28.38
C THR A 13 -9.39 -17.12 26.98
N THR A 14 -9.97 -15.98 26.64
CA THR A 14 -10.19 -15.66 25.23
C THR A 14 -8.84 -15.33 24.64
N ALA A 15 -8.33 -16.32 23.90
CA ALA A 15 -7.13 -16.24 23.10
C ALA A 15 -7.13 -14.93 22.29
N ALA A 16 -6.08 -14.13 22.51
CA ALA A 16 -5.53 -13.33 21.43
C ALA A 16 -5.15 -14.28 20.27
N LEU A 17 -4.96 -13.70 19.09
CA LEU A 17 -4.58 -14.33 17.81
C LEU A 17 -5.78 -14.67 16.93
N LEU A 18 -6.13 -13.70 16.08
CA LEU A 18 -6.29 -13.87 14.62
C LEU A 18 -6.65 -12.51 13.97
N THR A 19 -5.82 -11.47 14.16
CA THR A 19 -5.66 -10.45 13.10
C THR A 19 -4.50 -10.86 12.21
N GLY A 20 -4.52 -12.12 11.78
CA GLY A 20 -3.72 -12.60 10.67
C GLY A 20 -4.44 -12.23 9.39
N CYS A 21 -4.33 -10.97 8.96
CA CYS A 21 -4.53 -10.61 7.56
C CYS A 21 -3.37 -11.22 6.79
N SER A 22 -3.44 -12.51 6.50
CA SER A 22 -2.33 -13.23 5.87
C SER A 22 -2.86 -14.30 4.96
N MET A 23 -3.64 -13.97 3.93
CA MET A 23 -4.00 -14.96 2.91
C MET A 23 -4.10 -14.32 1.52
N SER A 24 -2.94 -14.20 0.86
CA SER A 24 -2.72 -14.02 -0.58
C SER A 24 -3.53 -12.92 -1.27
N MET A 25 -2.99 -11.69 -1.29
CA MET A 25 -3.53 -10.60 -2.10
C MET A 25 -2.32 -9.87 -2.69
N GLU A 26 -2.28 -9.69 -4.01
CA GLU A 26 -1.51 -8.59 -4.58
C GLU A 26 -2.10 -7.32 -3.96
N ASP A 27 -1.43 -6.74 -2.95
CA ASP A 27 -1.89 -5.52 -2.29
C ASP A 27 -2.01 -4.43 -3.36
N ALA A 28 -3.20 -3.82 -3.50
CA ALA A 28 -3.37 -2.73 -4.46
C ALA A 28 -2.43 -1.57 -4.09
N SER A 29 -1.84 -0.92 -5.08
CA SER A 29 -0.91 0.18 -4.83
C SER A 29 -1.59 1.39 -4.19
N CYS A 30 -2.87 1.62 -4.52
CA CYS A 30 -3.72 2.64 -3.91
C CYS A 30 -5.12 2.08 -3.55
N GLY A 31 -5.82 2.78 -2.65
CA GLY A 31 -7.18 2.43 -2.26
C GLY A 31 -8.21 2.65 -3.37
N GLY A 32 -9.36 1.98 -3.29
CA GLY A 32 -10.45 2.20 -4.22
C GLY A 32 -11.04 3.62 -4.07
N GLY A 33 -10.88 4.46 -5.09
CA GLY A 33 -11.22 5.89 -5.06
C GLY A 33 -9.99 6.82 -5.03
N GLU A 34 -8.79 6.25 -5.10
CA GLU A 34 -7.54 6.97 -5.22
C GLU A 34 -6.78 6.48 -6.45
N TYR A 35 -5.93 7.34 -6.99
CA TYR A 35 -4.99 7.01 -8.06
C TYR A 35 -3.56 7.26 -7.61
N GLY A 36 -2.61 6.62 -8.28
CA GLY A 36 -1.20 6.75 -8.01
C GLY A 36 -0.58 7.98 -8.68
N VAL A 37 0.34 8.63 -7.97
CA VAL A 37 1.24 9.66 -8.51
C VAL A 37 2.68 9.31 -8.23
N LEU A 38 3.59 9.80 -9.08
CA LEU A 38 5.02 9.73 -8.86
C LEU A 38 5.63 11.11 -8.60
N THR A 39 6.69 11.14 -7.79
CA THR A 39 7.50 12.34 -7.56
C THR A 39 8.29 12.69 -8.83
N VAL A 40 8.28 13.96 -9.21
CA VAL A 40 9.14 14.45 -10.30
C VAL A 40 10.60 14.39 -9.87
N ASN A 41 11.46 13.83 -10.71
CA ASN A 41 12.89 13.59 -10.44
C ASN A 41 13.16 12.73 -9.20
N GLY A 42 12.22 11.88 -8.76
CA GLY A 42 12.42 10.97 -7.64
C GLY A 42 11.61 9.67 -7.79
N THR A 43 11.91 8.68 -6.96
CA THR A 43 11.23 7.35 -6.98
C THR A 43 10.04 7.28 -6.03
N GLY A 44 9.73 8.37 -5.33
CA GLY A 44 8.59 8.42 -4.41
C GLY A 44 7.25 8.32 -5.15
N SER A 45 6.26 7.79 -4.45
CA SER A 45 4.88 7.71 -4.91
C SER A 45 3.91 8.12 -3.81
N ALA A 46 2.69 8.47 -4.20
CA ALA A 46 1.59 8.75 -3.28
C ALA A 46 0.26 8.36 -3.92
N CYS A 47 -0.77 8.21 -3.08
CA CYS A 47 -2.15 8.05 -3.51
C CYS A 47 -2.89 9.38 -3.35
N VAL A 48 -3.69 9.74 -4.35
CA VAL A 48 -4.46 10.98 -4.38
C VAL A 48 -5.91 10.62 -4.72
N PRO A 49 -6.92 11.23 -4.08
CA PRO A 49 -8.33 10.98 -4.41
C PRO A 49 -8.65 11.32 -5.86
N ASP A 50 -9.47 10.50 -6.54
CA ASP A 50 -9.80 10.64 -7.98
C ASP A 50 -10.27 12.03 -8.41
N ASP A 51 -10.89 12.78 -7.50
CA ASP A 51 -11.47 14.10 -7.75
C ASP A 51 -10.50 15.27 -7.50
N GLU A 52 -9.26 14.98 -7.09
CA GLU A 52 -8.24 15.98 -6.77
C GLU A 52 -7.09 16.01 -7.80
N ASP A 53 -6.40 17.15 -7.87
CA ASP A 53 -5.18 17.29 -8.66
C ASP A 53 -3.96 16.75 -7.90
N PRO A 54 -2.92 16.27 -8.59
CA PRO A 54 -1.66 15.89 -7.95
C PRO A 54 -1.06 17.03 -7.11
N PRO A 55 -0.53 16.74 -5.91
CA PRO A 55 0.15 17.74 -5.11
C PRO A 55 1.40 18.26 -5.84
N LYS A 56 1.85 19.47 -5.47
CA LYS A 56 3.04 20.09 -6.08
C LYS A 56 4.26 19.16 -5.95
N GLY A 57 4.96 18.95 -7.06
CA GLY A 57 6.14 18.07 -7.13
C GLY A 57 5.81 16.63 -7.49
N TYR A 58 4.53 16.30 -7.68
CA TYR A 58 4.07 15.01 -8.16
C TYR A 58 3.39 15.15 -9.53
N VAL A 59 3.38 14.06 -10.28
CA VAL A 59 2.70 13.93 -11.58
C VAL A 59 2.00 12.60 -11.66
N ARG A 60 0.98 12.51 -12.51
CA ARG A 60 0.34 11.23 -12.87
C ARG A 60 1.36 10.32 -13.54
N TYR A 61 1.21 9.01 -13.32
CA TYR A 61 1.93 8.04 -14.12
C TYR A 61 1.62 8.19 -15.61
N PRO A 62 2.59 7.98 -16.51
CA PRO A 62 2.32 7.88 -17.93
C PRO A 62 1.25 6.82 -18.22
N GLU A 63 0.44 7.01 -19.26
CA GLU A 63 -0.64 6.10 -19.64
C GLU A 63 -0.15 4.65 -19.74
N GLY A 64 -0.86 3.74 -19.06
CA GLY A 64 -0.55 2.31 -19.02
C GLY A 64 0.73 1.95 -18.25
N LYS A 65 1.25 2.88 -17.43
CA LYS A 65 2.44 2.68 -16.59
C LYS A 65 2.21 2.95 -15.10
N GLU A 66 0.95 2.96 -14.69
CA GLU A 66 0.55 3.08 -13.29
C GLU A 66 0.71 1.71 -12.61
N PRO A 67 1.29 1.65 -11.40
CA PRO A 67 1.23 0.46 -10.54
C PRO A 67 -0.20 0.17 -10.11
N GLU A 68 -0.67 -1.04 -10.39
CA GLU A 68 -1.97 -1.54 -9.94
C GLU A 68 -1.81 -2.29 -8.60
N HIS A 69 -0.69 -3.01 -8.44
CA HIS A 69 -0.37 -3.79 -7.25
C HIS A 69 1.08 -3.60 -6.79
N VAL A 70 1.30 -3.69 -5.49
CA VAL A 70 2.63 -3.73 -4.88
C VAL A 70 3.41 -4.93 -5.43
N GLY A 71 4.63 -4.68 -5.91
CA GLY A 71 5.49 -5.66 -6.53
C GLY A 71 5.14 -5.98 -7.99
N ASP A 72 4.18 -5.30 -8.61
CA ASP A 72 3.90 -5.46 -10.02
C ASP A 72 5.03 -4.89 -10.90
N LYS A 73 4.88 -5.07 -12.22
CA LYS A 73 5.87 -4.60 -13.20
C LYS A 73 6.16 -3.10 -13.06
N TRP A 74 5.16 -2.29 -12.83
CA TRP A 74 5.30 -0.83 -12.79
C TRP A 74 5.79 -0.38 -11.42
N ASP A 75 5.33 -0.98 -10.33
CA ASP A 75 5.86 -0.76 -8.98
C ASP A 75 7.39 -0.92 -8.97
N VAL A 76 7.87 -2.08 -9.46
CA VAL A 76 9.32 -2.38 -9.54
C VAL A 76 10.06 -1.48 -10.55
N TYR A 77 9.42 -1.13 -11.67
CA TYR A 77 10.06 -0.27 -12.67
C TYR A 77 10.38 1.13 -12.11
N TRP A 78 9.45 1.68 -11.32
CA TRP A 78 9.58 3.01 -10.75
C TRP A 78 10.51 3.08 -9.53
N GLU A 79 10.97 1.95 -8.99
CA GLU A 79 12.04 1.92 -7.98
C GLU A 79 13.37 2.49 -8.50
N THR A 80 13.58 2.52 -9.83
CA THR A 80 14.82 3.02 -10.45
C THR A 80 14.60 4.08 -11.53
N HIS A 81 13.36 4.38 -11.86
CA HIS A 81 12.98 5.34 -12.88
C HIS A 81 12.11 6.44 -12.29
N THR A 82 12.01 7.55 -13.00
CA THR A 82 11.14 8.67 -12.67
C THR A 82 10.81 9.46 -13.93
N VAL A 83 10.01 10.52 -13.78
CA VAL A 83 9.74 11.50 -14.81
C VAL A 83 10.43 12.80 -14.46
N ASP A 84 11.10 13.43 -15.43
CA ASP A 84 11.74 14.74 -15.26
C ASP A 84 10.72 15.90 -15.37
N GLU A 85 11.18 17.13 -15.21
CA GLU A 85 10.34 18.34 -15.27
C GLU A 85 9.64 18.53 -16.63
N THR A 86 10.09 17.81 -17.67
CA THR A 86 9.55 17.89 -19.03
C THR A 86 8.57 16.78 -19.37
N GLY A 87 8.33 15.84 -18.45
CA GLY A 87 7.49 14.67 -18.69
C GLY A 87 8.23 13.46 -19.29
N LYS A 88 9.55 13.52 -19.40
CA LYS A 88 10.37 12.43 -19.95
C LYS A 88 10.73 11.43 -18.87
N ILE A 89 10.56 10.15 -19.19
CA ILE A 89 11.02 9.06 -18.32
C ILE A 89 12.55 8.98 -18.34
N ILE A 90 13.16 9.03 -17.16
CA ILE A 90 14.61 8.98 -16.93
C ILE A 90 14.93 7.95 -15.83
N LYS A 91 16.21 7.56 -15.72
CA LYS A 91 16.67 6.88 -14.50
C LYS A 91 16.62 7.88 -13.35
N ALA A 92 16.11 7.46 -12.19
CA ALA A 92 16.05 8.34 -11.04
C ALA A 92 17.47 8.74 -10.59
N PRO A 93 17.71 10.04 -10.31
CA PRO A 93 19.02 10.51 -9.88
C PRO A 93 19.44 9.92 -8.53
N ASP A 94 18.47 9.56 -7.69
CA ASP A 94 18.68 8.95 -6.38
C ASP A 94 18.72 7.40 -6.41
N ALA A 95 18.56 6.78 -7.59
CA ALA A 95 18.69 5.33 -7.74
C ALA A 95 20.17 4.92 -7.79
N GLY A 96 20.72 4.64 -6.60
CA GLY A 96 22.08 4.12 -6.36
C GLY A 96 22.30 2.72 -6.91
#